data_AF-A0A1X0B762-F1
#
_entry.id   AF-A0A1X0B762-F1
#
_cell.length_a   1.000
_cell.length_b   1.000
_cell.length_c   1.000
_cell.angle_alpha   90.00
_cell.angle_beta   90.00
_cell.angle_gamma   90.00
#
_symmetry.space_group_name_H-M   'P 1'
#
loop_
_entity.id
_entity.type
_entity.pdbx_description
1 polymer ?
#
loop_
_entity_poly.entity_id
_entity_poly.type
_entity_poly.pdbx_seq_one_letter_code
_entity_poly.pdbx_strand_id
1 'polypeptide(L)'
;MANTGITAYLANKLLDHVCRNVAYTPPAVVYFQAHTGQPGAACSSNVATNTTRYACSFAAAASGAIALSNTPEHTLGGTNTVTHGSFWDTASGGNALWSADASVAKGGVSGDIIRVTTAPLSFSPIAS
;
A
#
# COMPACT_ATOMS: atom_id res chain seq x y z
N MET A 1 -4.28 -17.84 -6.44
CA MET A 1 -4.94 -16.66 -5.85
C MET A 1 -3.83 -15.69 -5.50
N ALA A 2 -3.89 -14.42 -5.92
CA ALA A 2 -2.87 -13.45 -5.54
C ALA A 2 -3.11 -13.08 -4.07
N ASN A 3 -2.11 -13.22 -3.21
CA ASN A 3 -2.16 -12.79 -1.81
C ASN A 3 -1.70 -11.32 -1.71
N THR A 4 -2.28 -10.56 -0.78
CA THR A 4 -1.75 -9.25 -0.43
C THR A 4 -0.47 -9.37 0.40
N GLY A 5 0.38 -8.34 0.34
CA GLY A 5 1.65 -8.29 1.06
C GLY A 5 2.72 -7.51 0.31
N ILE A 6 3.99 -7.81 0.62
CA ILE A 6 5.14 -7.22 -0.08
C ILE A 6 5.15 -7.63 -1.55
N THR A 7 5.42 -6.67 -2.43
CA THR A 7 5.55 -6.95 -3.86
C THR A 7 6.88 -7.63 -4.18
N ALA A 8 6.92 -8.41 -5.25
CA ALA A 8 8.17 -9.01 -5.75
C ALA A 8 9.22 -7.94 -6.09
N TYR A 9 8.79 -6.77 -6.58
CA TYR A 9 9.68 -5.63 -6.84
C TYR A 9 10.44 -5.22 -5.57
N LEU A 10 9.71 -4.88 -4.50
CA LEU A 10 10.34 -4.42 -3.28
C LEU A 10 11.15 -5.53 -2.61
N ALA A 11 10.63 -6.76 -2.57
CA ALA A 11 11.34 -7.90 -2.01
C ALA A 11 12.71 -8.09 -2.68
N ASN A 12 12.75 -8.09 -4.02
CA ASN A 12 14.00 -8.24 -4.77
C ASN A 12 14.94 -7.05 -4.55
N LYS A 13 14.43 -5.82 -4.50
CA LYS A 13 15.27 -4.64 -4.22
C LYS A 13 15.91 -4.70 -2.84
N LEU A 14 15.17 -5.12 -1.81
CA LEU A 14 15.70 -5.28 -0.46
C LEU A 14 16.74 -6.41 -0.39
N LEU A 15 16.48 -7.54 -1.04
CA LEU A 15 17.42 -8.66 -1.10
C LEU A 15 18.72 -8.29 -1.84
N ASP A 16 18.61 -7.66 -3.00
CA ASP A 16 19.77 -7.20 -3.77
C ASP A 16 20.55 -6.12 -3.00
N HIS A 17 19.85 -5.26 -2.26
CA HIS A 17 20.48 -4.24 -1.43
C HIS A 17 21.33 -4.85 -0.32
N VAL A 18 20.78 -5.81 0.41
CA VAL A 18 21.45 -6.43 1.57
C VAL A 18 22.50 -7.46 1.13
N CYS A 19 22.18 -8.33 0.18
CA CYS A 19 23.01 -9.49 -0.15
C CYS A 19 24.00 -9.26 -1.31
N ARG A 20 23.77 -8.24 -2.14
CA ARG A 20 24.58 -7.99 -3.35
C ARG A 20 25.16 -6.58 -3.41
N ASN A 21 24.96 -5.76 -2.37
CA ASN A 21 25.41 -4.38 -2.33
C ASN A 21 24.93 -3.56 -3.54
N VAL A 22 23.73 -3.87 -4.06
CA VAL A 22 23.11 -3.08 -5.13
C VAL A 22 22.39 -1.90 -4.47
N ALA A 23 22.68 -0.68 -4.92
CA ALA A 23 22.03 0.49 -4.34
C ALA A 23 20.52 0.44 -4.56
N TYR A 24 19.75 0.59 -3.48
CA TYR A 24 18.32 0.85 -3.49
C TYR A 24 18.09 2.16 -2.74
N THR A 25 17.66 3.18 -3.47
CA THR A 25 17.27 4.46 -2.88
C THR A 25 15.80 4.37 -2.49
N PRO A 26 15.45 4.44 -1.19
CA PRO A 26 14.05 4.43 -0.77
C PRO A 26 13.34 5.69 -1.29
N PRO A 27 12.03 5.61 -1.60
CA PRO A 27 11.27 6.78 -2.01
C PRO A 27 11.18 7.81 -0.88
N ALA A 28 11.21 9.10 -1.23
CA ALA A 28 11.04 10.18 -0.26
C ALA A 28 9.65 10.17 0.39
N VAL A 29 8.63 9.72 -0.35
CA VAL A 29 7.25 9.60 0.11
C VAL A 29 6.68 8.30 -0.46
N VAL A 30 5.98 7.55 0.38
CA VAL A 30 5.17 6.40 -0.04
C VAL A 30 3.72 6.83 -0.12
N TYR A 31 2.98 6.35 -1.12
CA TYR A 31 1.60 6.78 -1.37
C TYR A 31 0.61 5.62 -1.33
N PHE A 32 -0.52 5.82 -0.66
CA PHE A 32 -1.64 4.88 -0.62
C PHE A 32 -2.56 5.05 -1.83
N GLN A 33 -3.03 3.94 -2.40
CA GLN A 33 -4.08 3.89 -3.43
C GLN A 33 -5.18 2.89 -3.04
N ALA A 34 -6.44 3.29 -3.19
CA ALA A 34 -7.59 2.47 -2.84
C ALA A 34 -8.00 1.52 -3.98
N HIS A 35 -8.50 0.34 -3.61
CA HIS A 35 -8.98 -0.69 -4.54
C HIS A 35 -10.33 -1.26 -4.11
N THR A 36 -11.17 -1.60 -5.09
CA THR A 36 -12.48 -2.23 -4.88
C THR A 36 -12.42 -3.77 -4.89
N GLY A 37 -11.24 -4.33 -5.17
CA GLY A 37 -10.95 -5.75 -5.14
C GLY A 37 -9.44 -6.01 -5.10
N GLN A 38 -9.05 -7.27 -5.21
CA GLN A 38 -7.66 -7.73 -5.16
C GLN A 38 -6.77 -6.95 -6.16
N PRO A 39 -5.72 -6.23 -5.72
CA PRO A 39 -4.88 -5.40 -6.61
C PRO A 39 -4.02 -6.20 -7.61
N GLY A 40 -3.76 -7.48 -7.32
CA GLY A 40 -2.83 -8.33 -8.06
C GLY A 40 -1.36 -8.00 -7.75
N ALA A 41 -0.43 -8.78 -8.30
CA ALA A 41 1.00 -8.69 -7.96
C ALA A 41 1.65 -7.34 -8.32
N ALA A 42 1.17 -6.67 -9.37
CA ALA A 42 1.62 -5.34 -9.78
C ALA A 42 0.78 -4.20 -9.17
N CYS A 43 -0.22 -4.53 -8.34
CA CYS A 43 -1.16 -3.59 -7.75
C CYS A 43 -1.94 -2.71 -8.76
N SER A 44 -2.07 -3.13 -10.02
CA SER A 44 -2.73 -2.34 -11.07
C SER A 44 -4.20 -2.73 -11.33
N SER A 45 -4.68 -3.81 -10.73
CA SER A 45 -6.06 -4.28 -10.92
C SER A 45 -7.01 -3.65 -9.91
N ASN A 46 -8.30 -3.55 -10.27
CA ASN A 46 -9.38 -3.17 -9.36
C ASN A 46 -9.15 -1.84 -8.61
N VAL A 47 -8.44 -0.89 -9.22
CA VAL A 47 -8.25 0.45 -8.66
C VAL A 47 -9.61 1.12 -8.48
N ALA A 48 -9.82 1.81 -7.36
CA ALA A 48 -11.03 2.59 -7.13
C ALA A 48 -11.20 3.67 -8.22
N THR A 49 -12.45 4.07 -8.48
CA THR A 49 -12.78 5.06 -9.53
C THR A 49 -11.96 6.34 -9.40
N ASN A 50 -11.75 6.82 -8.17
CA ASN A 50 -10.77 7.86 -7.90
C ASN A 50 -9.38 7.22 -7.77
N THR A 51 -8.54 7.44 -8.78
CA THR A 51 -7.20 6.85 -8.87
C THR A 51 -6.13 7.65 -8.13
N THR A 52 -6.49 8.71 -7.40
CA THR A 52 -5.53 9.55 -6.67
C THR A 52 -4.74 8.71 -5.67
N ARG A 53 -3.43 8.97 -5.59
CA ARG A 53 -2.57 8.39 -4.55
C ARG A 53 -2.28 9.42 -3.48
N TYR A 54 -2.41 9.01 -2.22
CA TYR A 54 -2.34 9.89 -1.06
C TYR A 54 -1.05 9.67 -0.28
N ALA A 55 -0.33 10.74 0.02
CA ALA A 55 0.94 10.67 0.73
C ALA A 55 0.76 10.04 2.13
N CYS A 56 1.64 9.11 2.46
CA CYS A 56 1.70 8.43 3.74
C CYS A 56 2.94 8.85 4.51
N SER A 57 2.77 8.99 5.82
CA SER A 57 3.85 9.11 6.79
C SER A 57 3.83 7.86 7.67
N PHE A 58 4.99 7.43 8.12
CA PHE A 58 5.14 6.23 8.93
C PHE A 58 5.82 6.54 10.26
N ALA A 59 5.49 5.77 11.28
CA ALA A 59 6.24 5.73 12.53
C ALA A 59 7.55 4.93 12.35
N ALA A 60 8.38 4.88 13.39
CA ALA A 60 9.52 3.97 13.40
C ALA A 60 9.04 2.51 13.34
N ALA A 61 9.73 1.68 12.56
CA ALA A 61 9.43 0.25 12.49
C ALA A 61 9.83 -0.47 13.79
N ALA A 62 9.06 -1.48 14.18
CA ALA A 62 9.35 -2.36 15.32
C ALA A 62 8.87 -3.78 15.02
N SER A 63 9.64 -4.79 15.45
CA SER A 63 9.28 -6.22 15.34
C SER A 63 8.86 -6.66 13.92
N GLY A 64 9.49 -6.11 12.88
CA GLY A 64 9.18 -6.44 11.49
C GLY A 64 7.94 -5.77 10.91
N ALA A 65 7.29 -4.86 11.64
CA ALA A 65 6.12 -4.13 11.18
C ALA A 65 6.33 -2.61 11.27
N ILE A 66 5.56 -1.86 10.49
CA ILE A 66 5.55 -0.40 10.50
C ILE A 66 4.11 0.12 10.43
N ALA A 67 3.82 1.16 11.22
CA ALA A 67 2.50 1.77 11.29
C ALA A 67 2.48 3.13 10.58
N LEU A 68 1.32 3.52 10.06
CA LEU A 68 1.07 4.89 9.62
C LEU A 68 1.14 5.85 10.81
N SER A 69 1.72 7.03 10.57
CA SER A 69 1.72 8.16 11.51
C SER A 69 0.83 9.32 11.04
N ASN A 70 0.21 9.19 9.87
CA ASN A 70 -0.85 10.07 9.38
C ASN A 70 -2.10 9.26 8.99
N THR A 71 -3.17 9.95 8.58
CA THR A 71 -4.43 9.33 8.14
C THR A 71 -4.76 9.72 6.69
N PRO A 72 -4.22 9.02 5.68
CA PRO A 72 -4.57 9.27 4.29
C PRO A 72 -6.10 9.20 4.07
N GLU A 73 -6.63 10.17 3.33
CA GLU A 73 -8.07 10.32 3.10
C GLU A 73 -8.39 10.05 1.63
N HIS A 74 -9.10 8.96 1.35
CA HIS A 74 -9.59 8.64 0.03
C HIS A 74 -11.02 9.12 -0.16
N THR A 75 -11.25 9.99 -1.13
CA THR A 75 -12.60 10.42 -1.53
C THR A 75 -13.14 9.46 -2.58
N LEU A 76 -14.30 8.88 -2.33
CA LEU A 76 -14.99 8.03 -3.30
C LEU A 76 -15.40 8.86 -4.52
N GLY A 77 -15.11 8.32 -5.71
CA GLY A 77 -15.49 8.92 -7.00
C GLY A 77 -16.82 8.40 -7.56
N GLY A 78 -17.56 7.59 -6.81
CA GLY A 78 -18.78 6.93 -7.25
C GLY A 78 -19.34 6.01 -6.16
N THR A 79 -20.35 5.20 -6.51
CA THR A 79 -20.86 4.16 -5.61
C THR A 79 -19.96 2.94 -5.70
N ASN A 80 -19.11 2.74 -4.70
CA ASN A 80 -18.19 1.60 -4.64
C ASN A 80 -17.81 1.26 -3.21
N THR A 81 -17.29 0.03 -3.03
CA THR A 81 -16.77 -0.47 -1.75
C THR A 81 -15.27 -0.67 -1.87
N VAL A 82 -14.49 0.03 -1.05
CA VAL A 82 -13.05 -0.18 -0.91
C VAL A 82 -12.83 -1.40 -0.02
N THR A 83 -12.07 -2.36 -0.54
CA THR A 83 -11.77 -3.64 0.11
C THR A 83 -10.28 -3.89 0.25
N HIS A 84 -9.45 -3.23 -0.56
CA HIS A 84 -8.00 -3.39 -0.54
C HIS A 84 -7.30 -2.04 -0.72
N GLY A 85 -6.02 -2.01 -0.37
CA GLY A 85 -5.12 -0.89 -0.57
C GLY A 85 -3.80 -1.33 -1.18
N SER A 86 -3.12 -0.41 -1.85
CA SER A 86 -1.73 -0.58 -2.28
C SER A 86 -0.89 0.64 -1.92
N PHE A 87 0.42 0.42 -1.84
CA PHE A 87 1.41 1.44 -1.46
C PHE A 87 2.45 1.56 -2.57
N TRP A 88 2.79 2.80 -2.94
CA TRP A 88 3.58 3.12 -4.13
C TRP A 88 4.73 4.05 -3.81
N ASP A 89 5.80 3.97 -4.58
CA ASP A 89 6.99 4.82 -4.46
C ASP A 89 6.78 6.25 -5.00
N THR A 90 5.67 6.51 -5.68
CA THR A 90 5.41 7.77 -6.40
C THR A 90 3.92 8.10 -6.44
N ALA A 91 3.60 9.39 -6.58
CA ALA A 91 2.23 9.89 -6.66
C ALA A 91 1.47 9.40 -7.90
N SER A 92 2.19 9.00 -8.97
CA SER A 92 1.64 8.47 -10.21
C SER A 92 2.69 7.65 -10.95
N GLY A 93 2.30 6.54 -11.58
CA GLY A 93 3.25 5.64 -12.23
C GLY A 93 4.08 4.84 -11.21
N GLY A 94 5.38 4.69 -11.47
CA GLY A 94 6.33 4.07 -10.57
C GLY A 94 6.04 2.60 -10.21
N ASN A 95 6.54 2.17 -9.06
CA ASN A 95 6.51 0.79 -8.62
C ASN A 95 5.62 0.62 -7.38
N ALA A 96 4.81 -0.44 -7.41
CA ALA A 96 4.10 -0.89 -6.23
C ALA A 96 5.09 -1.49 -5.23
N LEU A 97 4.87 -1.21 -3.95
CA LEU A 97 5.72 -1.62 -2.83
C LEU A 97 5.03 -2.71 -2.01
N TRP A 98 3.77 -2.46 -1.63
CA TRP A 98 2.91 -3.39 -0.89
C TRP A 98 1.47 -3.35 -1.39
N SER A 99 0.72 -4.42 -1.11
CA SER A 99 -0.73 -4.43 -1.06
C SER A 99 -1.22 -4.95 0.29
N ALA A 100 -2.44 -4.58 0.67
CA ALA A 100 -3.04 -4.96 1.93
C ALA A 100 -4.57 -5.09 1.79
N ASP A 101 -5.14 -6.03 2.55
CA ASP A 101 -6.58 -6.16 2.70
C ASP A 101 -7.09 -5.13 3.73
N ALA A 102 -8.26 -4.56 3.48
CA ALA A 102 -8.95 -3.77 4.49
C ALA A 102 -9.47 -4.71 5.59
N SER A 103 -9.17 -4.41 6.85
CA SER A 103 -9.74 -5.15 7.99
C SER A 103 -11.27 -5.09 8.01
N VAL A 104 -11.82 -3.99 7.49
CA VAL A 104 -13.26 -3.80 7.28
C VAL A 104 -13.44 -3.13 5.92
N ALA A 105 -14.20 -3.76 5.03
CA ALA A 105 -14.61 -3.16 3.77
C ALA A 105 -15.47 -1.91 4.04
N LYS A 106 -15.20 -0.82 3.33
CA LYS A 106 -15.91 0.45 3.48
C LYS A 106 -16.45 0.90 2.13
N GLY A 107 -17.76 1.03 2.03
CA GLY A 107 -18.43 1.56 0.85
C GLY A 107 -19.17 2.86 1.15
N GLY A 108 -19.57 3.52 0.08
CA GLY A 108 -20.29 4.78 0.12
C GLY A 108 -20.64 5.24 -1.29
N VAL A 109 -20.93 6.52 -1.41
CA VAL A 109 -21.23 7.21 -2.67
C VAL A 109 -20.19 8.27 -2.98
N SER A 110 -20.28 8.89 -4.16
CA SER A 110 -19.36 9.95 -4.56
C SER A 110 -19.31 11.09 -3.53
N GLY A 111 -18.11 11.49 -3.15
CA GLY A 111 -17.86 12.54 -2.16
C GLY A 111 -17.67 12.04 -0.73
N ASP A 112 -18.03 10.80 -0.43
CA ASP A 112 -17.73 10.21 0.89
C ASP A 112 -16.22 10.02 1.07
N ILE A 113 -15.75 10.21 2.30
CA ILE A 113 -14.32 10.12 2.66
C ILE A 113 -14.07 8.85 3.48
N ILE A 114 -13.17 8.02 2.98
CA ILE A 114 -12.61 6.86 3.70
C ILE A 114 -11.25 7.25 4.25
N ARG A 115 -11.10 7.14 5.58
CA ARG A 115 -9.82 7.37 6.27
C ARG A 115 -9.09 6.06 6.50
N VAL A 116 -7.83 6.02 6.08
CA VAL A 116 -6.93 4.91 6.38
C VAL A 116 -6.23 5.22 7.69
N THR A 117 -6.57 4.47 8.75
CA THR A 117 -6.00 4.68 10.09
C THR A 117 -4.85 3.75 10.43
N THR A 118 -4.74 2.62 9.72
CA THR A 118 -3.66 1.65 9.89
C THR A 118 -3.24 1.09 8.53
N ALA A 119 -1.99 0.66 8.45
CA ALA A 119 -1.49 -0.11 7.32
C ALA A 119 -0.80 -1.38 7.86
N PRO A 120 -1.20 -2.59 7.44
CA PRO A 120 -0.59 -3.83 7.92
C PRO A 120 0.71 -4.13 7.15
N LEU A 121 1.63 -3.17 7.09
CA LEU A 121 2.90 -3.34 6.38
C LEU A 121 3.87 -4.07 7.31
N SER A 122 4.22 -5.29 6.93
CA SER A 122 5.14 -6.11 7.70
C SER A 122 5.98 -7.03 6.82
N PHE A 123 7.09 -7.50 7.39
CA PHE A 123 7.82 -8.67 6.94
C PHE A 123 7.45 -9.82 7.87
N SER A 124 6.96 -10.91 7.31
CA SER A 124 6.57 -12.10 8.05
C SER A 124 6.91 -13.35 7.21
N PRO A 125 7.47 -14.41 7.82
CA PRO A 125 7.82 -14.54 9.24
C PRO A 125 9.06 -13.72 9.65
N ILE A 126 9.20 -13.46 10.96
CA ILE A 126 10.40 -12.89 11.60
C ILE A 126 11.07 -14.03 12.39
N ALA A 127 12.41 -14.11 12.33
CA ALA A 127 13.16 -15.05 13.15
C ALA A 127 12.99 -14.71 14.64
N SER A 128 12.70 -15.72 15.47
CA SER A 128 12.50 -15.61 16.92
C SER A 128 13.70 -16.12 17.70
#